data_AF-A0A916HCT9-F1
#
_entry.id   AF-A0A916HCT9-F1
#
_cell.length_a   1.000
_cell.length_b   1.000
_cell.length_c   1.000
_cell.angle_alpha   90.00
_cell.angle_beta   90.00
_cell.angle_gamma   90.00
#
_symmetry.space_group_name_H-M   'P 1'
#
loop_
_entity.id
_entity.type
_entity.pdbx_description
1 polymer ?
#
loop_
_entity_poly.entity_id
_entity_poly.type
_entity_poly.pdbx_seq_one_letter_code
_entity_poly.pdbx_strand_id
1 'polypeptide(L)'
;VPSTLVERQLQMMLSNMKNRLAQQRLSLEMMGMDDGKFKVQYHDSAENQVKGSLLLEAVAKKEGVKVEEADIEAKLRAMAEEAGQDFERVKSFYEQNHNAKENLVAHLNEDKVLGYLLDKAVVTEVAKDEL
;
A
#
# COMPACT_ATOMS: atom_id res chain seq x y z
N VAL A 1 -13.22 13.29 1.30
CA VAL A 1 -13.03 11.81 1.33
C VAL A 1 -13.89 11.25 2.46
N PRO A 2 -14.55 10.10 2.29
CA PRO A 2 -15.35 9.49 3.35
C PRO A 2 -14.51 9.25 4.61
N SER A 3 -14.99 9.68 5.78
CA SER A 3 -14.29 9.53 7.07
C SER A 3 -13.99 8.07 7.41
N THR A 4 -14.90 7.16 7.04
CA THR A 4 -14.75 5.71 7.24
C THR A 4 -13.52 5.14 6.52
N LEU A 5 -13.16 5.66 5.34
CA LEU A 5 -11.96 5.25 4.62
C LEU A 5 -10.69 5.78 5.31
N VAL A 6 -10.72 7.01 5.81
CA VAL A 6 -9.61 7.61 6.55
C VAL A 6 -9.38 6.87 7.87
N GLU A 7 -10.45 6.50 8.58
CA GLU A 7 -10.37 5.70 9.81
C GLU A 7 -9.80 4.30 9.55
N ARG A 8 -10.23 3.63 8.47
CA ARG A 8 -9.66 2.34 8.07
C ARG A 8 -8.17 2.48 7.75
N GLN A 9 -7.78 3.52 7.02
CA GLN A 9 -6.38 3.81 6.71
C GLN A 9 -5.55 4.03 7.99
N LEU A 10 -6.06 4.83 8.93
CA LEU A 10 -5.42 5.06 10.23
C LEU A 10 -5.24 3.78 11.03
N GLN A 11 -6.23 2.88 11.03
CA GLN A 11 -6.12 1.58 11.70
C GLN A 11 -5.05 0.70 11.06
N MET A 12 -4.95 0.69 9.74
CA MET A 12 -3.89 -0.05 9.03
C MET A 12 -2.51 0.54 9.33
N MET A 13 -2.35 1.86 9.25
CA MET A 13 -1.10 2.55 9.60
C MET A 13 -0.66 2.26 11.04
N LEU A 14 -1.60 2.31 12.00
CA LEU A 14 -1.34 2.00 13.40
C LEU A 14 -0.92 0.54 13.60
N SER A 15 -1.62 -0.39 12.95
CA SER A 15 -1.30 -1.83 13.01
C SER A 15 0.09 -2.12 12.45
N ASN A 16 0.43 -1.51 11.30
CA ASN A 16 1.74 -1.64 10.68
C ASN A 16 2.86 -1.07 11.58
N MET A 17 2.62 0.09 12.19
CA MET A 17 3.56 0.69 13.15
C MET A 17 3.78 -0.23 14.35
N LYS A 18 2.70 -0.72 14.98
CA LYS A 18 2.79 -1.64 16.11
C LYS A 18 3.55 -2.93 15.76
N ASN A 19 3.27 -3.51 14.59
CA ASN A 19 3.98 -4.72 14.13
C ASN A 19 5.49 -4.46 13.95
N ARG A 20 5.86 -3.33 13.33
CA ARG A 20 7.27 -2.94 13.16
C ARG A 20 7.98 -2.73 14.50
N LEU A 21 7.33 -2.07 15.45
CA LEU A 21 7.88 -1.86 16.79
C LEU A 21 8.05 -3.17 17.53
N ALA A 22 7.05 -4.06 17.46
CA ALA A 22 7.10 -5.37 18.10
C ALA A 22 8.26 -6.22 17.60
N GLN A 23 8.57 -6.17 16.30
CA GLN A 23 9.76 -6.83 15.74
C GLN A 23 11.08 -6.31 16.33
N GLN A 24 11.11 -5.03 16.73
CA GLN A 24 12.24 -4.40 17.41
C GLN A 24 12.16 -4.51 18.95
N ARG A 25 11.17 -5.27 19.48
CA ARG A 25 10.86 -5.39 20.91
C ARG A 25 10.53 -4.04 21.59
N LEU A 26 10.00 -3.10 20.81
CA LEU A 26 9.52 -1.79 21.25
C LEU A 26 7.98 -1.76 21.26
N SER A 27 7.40 -0.75 21.92
CA SER A 27 5.96 -0.47 21.89
C SER A 27 5.68 0.99 21.55
N LEU A 28 4.43 1.31 21.23
CA LEU A 28 4.00 2.67 20.92
C LEU A 28 4.11 3.57 22.15
N GLU A 29 3.78 3.02 23.31
CA GLU A 29 3.81 3.67 24.62
C GLU A 29 5.23 4.02 25.04
N MET A 30 6.21 3.18 24.70
CA MET A 30 7.64 3.47 24.92
C MET A 30 8.11 4.70 24.14
N MET A 31 7.43 5.07 23.05
CA MET A 31 7.66 6.30 22.29
C MET A 31 6.82 7.48 22.80
N GLY A 32 6.13 7.34 23.93
CA GLY A 32 5.29 8.40 24.51
C GLY A 32 3.96 8.61 23.79
N MET A 33 3.55 7.66 22.94
CA MET A 33 2.34 7.73 22.14
C MET A 33 1.34 6.64 22.53
N ASP A 34 0.05 6.96 22.37
CA ASP A 34 -1.05 6.01 22.45
C ASP A 34 -1.81 6.00 21.11
N ASP A 35 -2.75 5.06 20.96
CA ASP A 35 -3.55 4.89 19.75
C ASP A 35 -4.32 6.16 19.36
N GLY A 36 -4.80 6.93 20.34
CA GLY A 36 -5.56 8.16 20.10
C GLY A 36 -4.66 9.28 19.58
N LYS A 37 -3.52 9.51 20.25
CA LYS A 37 -2.50 10.46 19.81
C LYS A 37 -1.96 10.12 18.44
N PHE A 38 -1.71 8.84 18.16
CA PHE A 38 -1.33 8.38 16.83
C PHE A 38 -2.38 8.78 15.79
N LYS A 39 -3.66 8.46 16.03
CA LYS A 39 -4.72 8.78 15.06
C LYS A 39 -4.83 10.27 14.77
N VAL A 40 -4.71 11.12 15.79
CA VAL A 40 -4.72 12.58 15.61
C VAL A 40 -3.50 13.04 14.81
N GLN A 41 -2.30 12.59 15.18
CA GLN A 41 -1.05 13.02 14.55
C GLN A 41 -0.95 12.58 13.09
N TYR A 42 -1.47 11.40 12.75
CA TYR A 42 -1.36 10.83 11.40
C TYR A 42 -2.64 11.00 10.56
N HIS A 43 -3.65 11.71 11.06
CA HIS A 43 -4.93 11.90 10.37
C HIS A 43 -4.74 12.49 8.97
N ASP A 44 -4.02 13.61 8.86
CA ASP A 44 -3.85 14.30 7.57
C ASP A 44 -3.04 13.46 6.57
N SER A 45 -2.06 12.71 7.07
CA SER A 45 -1.30 11.76 6.24
C SER A 45 -2.21 10.65 5.72
N ALA A 46 -3.08 10.09 6.57
CA ALA A 46 -4.03 9.06 6.17
C ALA A 46 -5.05 9.62 5.16
N GLU A 47 -5.55 10.83 5.38
CA GLU A 47 -6.47 11.49 4.45
C GLU A 47 -5.82 11.70 3.08
N ASN A 48 -4.57 12.18 3.05
CA ASN A 48 -3.83 12.36 1.79
C ASN A 48 -3.54 11.04 1.08
N GLN A 49 -3.22 9.97 1.82
CA GLN A 49 -3.07 8.63 1.23
C GLN A 49 -4.37 8.16 0.59
N VAL A 50 -5.51 8.27 1.29
CA VAL A 50 -6.81 7.86 0.73
C VAL A 50 -7.18 8.72 -0.49
N LYS A 51 -6.91 10.03 -0.46
CA LYS A 51 -7.09 10.90 -1.65
C LYS A 51 -6.25 10.40 -2.83
N GLY A 52 -4.99 10.05 -2.59
CA GLY A 52 -4.08 9.52 -3.60
C GLY A 52 -4.59 8.22 -4.20
N SER A 53 -4.94 7.23 -3.37
CA SER A 53 -5.48 5.94 -3.84
C SER A 53 -6.75 6.12 -4.67
N LEU A 54 -7.69 6.96 -4.22
CA LEU A 54 -8.92 7.26 -4.99
C LEU A 54 -8.63 7.96 -6.32
N LEU A 55 -7.63 8.83 -6.37
CA LEU A 55 -7.20 9.47 -7.60
C LEU A 55 -6.59 8.45 -8.57
N LEU A 56 -5.69 7.60 -8.10
CA LEU A 56 -5.08 6.55 -8.92
C LEU A 56 -6.14 5.57 -9.44
N GLU A 57 -7.10 5.17 -8.61
CA GLU A 57 -8.22 4.32 -9.02
C GLU A 57 -9.06 5.00 -10.13
N ALA A 58 -9.34 6.30 -10.00
CA ALA A 58 -10.07 7.06 -11.01
C ALA A 58 -9.29 7.15 -12.34
N VAL A 59 -7.97 7.34 -12.29
CA VAL A 59 -7.09 7.30 -13.47
C VAL A 59 -7.11 5.92 -14.09
N ALA A 60 -6.98 4.85 -13.30
CA ALA A 60 -7.02 3.48 -13.77
C ALA A 60 -8.30 3.20 -14.58
N LYS A 61 -9.45 3.58 -14.03
CA LYS A 61 -10.76 3.45 -14.68
C LYS A 61 -10.86 4.25 -15.97
N LYS A 62 -10.38 5.50 -15.96
CA LYS A 62 -10.45 6.40 -17.12
C LYS A 62 -9.55 5.93 -18.27
N GLU A 63 -8.35 5.47 -17.94
CA GLU A 63 -7.30 5.12 -18.90
C GLU A 63 -7.29 3.63 -19.26
N GLY A 64 -8.15 2.84 -18.62
CA GLY A 64 -8.28 1.40 -18.87
C GLY A 64 -7.13 0.56 -18.31
N VAL A 65 -6.39 1.08 -17.32
CA VAL A 65 -5.34 0.33 -16.63
C VAL A 65 -5.98 -0.69 -15.70
N LYS A 66 -5.74 -1.98 -15.96
CA LYS A 66 -6.30 -3.10 -15.20
C LYS A 66 -5.21 -4.01 -14.69
N VAL A 67 -5.45 -4.58 -13.51
CA VAL A 67 -4.67 -5.69 -12.96
C VAL A 67 -5.24 -6.96 -13.57
N GLU A 68 -4.40 -7.68 -14.28
CA GLU A 68 -4.74 -8.98 -14.89
C GLU A 68 -4.34 -10.11 -13.94
N GLU A 69 -4.90 -11.30 -14.15
CA GLU A 69 -4.54 -12.48 -13.34
C GLU A 69 -3.04 -12.80 -13.39
N ALA A 70 -2.41 -12.57 -14.54
CA ALA A 70 -0.97 -12.74 -14.72
C ALA A 70 -0.14 -11.79 -13.83
N ASP A 71 -0.60 -10.56 -13.59
CA ASP A 71 0.08 -9.61 -12.69
C ASP A 71 0.02 -10.11 -11.24
N ILE A 72 -1.15 -10.63 -10.84
CA ILE A 72 -1.36 -11.19 -9.51
C ILE A 72 -0.47 -12.41 -9.32
N GLU A 73 -0.46 -13.33 -10.29
CA GLU A 73 0.37 -14.54 -10.23
C GLU A 73 1.86 -14.19 -10.15
N ALA A 74 2.34 -13.27 -10.98
CA ALA A 74 3.73 -12.82 -10.97
C ALA A 74 4.12 -12.22 -9.61
N LYS A 75 3.25 -11.39 -9.04
CA LYS A 75 3.50 -10.81 -7.71
C LYS A 75 3.53 -11.87 -6.61
N LEU A 76 2.61 -12.84 -6.63
CA LEU A 76 2.58 -13.93 -5.67
C LEU A 76 3.82 -14.83 -5.77
N ARG A 77 4.32 -15.10 -6.98
CA ARG A 77 5.58 -15.82 -7.20
C ARG A 77 6.77 -15.06 -6.59
N ALA A 78 6.88 -13.76 -6.86
CA ALA A 78 7.94 -12.93 -6.28
C ALA A 78 7.89 -12.93 -4.74
N MET A 79 6.69 -12.84 -4.16
CA MET A 79 6.51 -12.90 -2.70
C MET A 79 6.89 -14.27 -2.12
N ALA A 80 6.58 -15.36 -2.83
CA ALA A 80 6.97 -16.71 -2.42
C ALA A 80 8.50 -16.88 -2.42
N GLU A 81 9.18 -16.38 -3.47
CA GLU A 81 10.64 -16.38 -3.56
C GLU A 81 11.29 -15.55 -2.44
N GLU A 82 10.80 -14.32 -2.19
CA GLU A 82 11.30 -13.44 -1.12
C GLU A 82 11.12 -14.07 0.26
N ALA A 83 9.98 -14.71 0.51
CA ALA A 83 9.68 -15.36 1.78
C ALA A 83 10.35 -16.75 1.93
N GLY A 84 10.96 -17.29 0.88
CA GLY A 84 11.47 -18.67 0.85
C GLY A 84 10.35 -19.72 1.05
N GLN A 85 9.14 -19.41 0.58
CA GLN A 85 7.95 -20.24 0.72
C GLN A 85 7.52 -20.86 -0.61
N ASP A 86 6.78 -21.96 -0.53
CA ASP A 86 6.17 -22.59 -1.70
C ASP A 86 5.08 -21.69 -2.31
N PHE A 87 5.09 -21.56 -3.64
CA PHE A 87 4.15 -20.70 -4.37
C PHE A 87 2.69 -21.12 -4.18
N GLU A 88 2.38 -22.42 -4.20
CA GLU A 88 1.00 -22.90 -4.04
C GLU A 88 0.48 -22.58 -2.63
N ARG A 89 1.34 -22.66 -1.62
CA ARG A 89 0.98 -22.23 -0.26
C ARG A 89 0.65 -20.74 -0.17
N VAL A 90 1.47 -19.89 -0.79
CA VAL A 90 1.24 -18.44 -0.81
C VAL A 90 -0.03 -18.12 -1.59
N LYS A 91 -0.21 -18.71 -2.77
CA LYS A 91 -1.40 -18.55 -3.60
C LYS A 91 -2.68 -18.94 -2.83
N SER A 92 -2.68 -20.11 -2.21
CA SER A 92 -3.80 -20.62 -1.42
C SER A 92 -4.18 -19.67 -0.27
N PHE A 93 -3.20 -19.06 0.41
CA PHE A 93 -3.45 -18.06 1.45
C PHE A 93 -4.22 -16.84 0.91
N TYR A 94 -3.79 -16.29 -0.23
CA TYR A 94 -4.45 -15.13 -0.85
C TYR A 94 -5.82 -15.48 -1.45
N GLU A 95 -6.00 -16.70 -1.96
CA GLU A 95 -7.32 -17.15 -2.42
C GLU A 95 -8.33 -17.30 -1.29
N GLN A 96 -7.89 -17.79 -0.12
CA GLN A 96 -8.75 -17.97 1.06
C GLN A 96 -8.97 -16.67 1.84
N ASN A 97 -8.08 -15.69 1.70
CA ASN A 97 -8.15 -14.43 2.43
C ASN A 97 -8.52 -13.27 1.50
N HIS A 98 -9.83 -13.03 1.39
CA HIS A 98 -10.39 -12.00 0.51
C HIS A 98 -9.78 -10.61 0.75
N ASN A 99 -9.65 -10.19 2.01
CA ASN A 99 -9.07 -8.90 2.37
C ASN A 99 -7.60 -8.79 1.92
N ALA A 100 -6.81 -9.87 2.08
CA ALA A 100 -5.43 -9.88 1.63
C ALA A 100 -5.33 -9.79 0.10
N LYS A 101 -6.22 -10.48 -0.62
CA LYS A 101 -6.30 -10.42 -2.09
C LYS A 101 -6.71 -9.04 -2.59
N GLU A 102 -7.73 -8.43 -1.99
CA GLU A 102 -8.15 -7.07 -2.34
C GLU A 102 -7.02 -6.06 -2.15
N ASN A 103 -6.31 -6.13 -1.02
CA ASN A 103 -5.17 -5.26 -0.76
C ASN A 103 -4.03 -5.48 -1.77
N LEU A 104 -3.75 -6.73 -2.14
CA LEU A 104 -2.75 -7.06 -3.17
C LEU A 104 -3.12 -6.45 -4.53
N VAL A 105 -4.38 -6.61 -4.95
CA VAL A 105 -4.88 -6.06 -6.20
C VAL A 105 -4.87 -4.53 -6.18
N ALA A 106 -5.23 -3.90 -5.06
CA ALA A 106 -5.17 -2.45 -4.90
C ALA A 106 -3.73 -1.93 -5.08
N HIS A 107 -2.75 -2.55 -4.42
CA HIS A 107 -1.33 -2.18 -4.58
C HIS A 107 -0.82 -2.39 -6.01
N LEU A 108 -1.15 -3.52 -6.64
CA LEU A 108 -0.80 -3.75 -8.05
C LEU A 108 -1.44 -2.70 -8.98
N ASN A 109 -2.66 -2.27 -8.68
CA ASN A 109 -3.31 -1.22 -9.46
C ASN A 109 -2.60 0.12 -9.30
N GLU A 110 -2.28 0.52 -8.08
CA GLU A 110 -1.51 1.74 -7.80
C GLU A 110 -0.17 1.72 -8.54
N ASP A 111 0.60 0.63 -8.44
CA ASP A 111 1.89 0.48 -9.11
C ASP A 111 1.77 0.60 -10.64
N LYS A 112 0.78 -0.07 -11.24
CA LYS A 112 0.56 -0.01 -12.70
C LYS A 112 0.13 1.37 -13.16
N VAL A 113 -0.73 2.06 -12.41
CA VAL A 113 -1.18 3.42 -12.75
C VAL A 113 -0.02 4.39 -12.62
N LEU A 114 0.80 4.27 -11.58
CA LEU A 114 2.00 5.10 -11.42
C LEU A 114 2.98 4.85 -12.57
N GLY A 115 3.23 3.60 -12.95
CA GLY A 115 4.04 3.27 -14.13
C GLY A 115 3.51 3.91 -15.40
N TYR A 116 2.20 3.80 -15.65
CA TYR A 116 1.54 4.44 -16.79
C TYR A 116 1.68 5.97 -16.80
N LEU A 117 1.55 6.60 -15.63
CA LEU A 117 1.70 8.06 -15.51
C LEU A 117 3.14 8.49 -15.74
N LEU A 118 4.12 7.73 -15.21
CA LEU A 118 5.54 8.00 -15.40
C LEU A 118 5.96 7.85 -16.87
N ASP A 119 5.47 6.83 -17.57
CA ASP A 119 5.72 6.63 -19.00
C ASP A 119 5.25 7.80 -19.88
N LYS A 120 4.27 8.58 -19.37
CA LYS A 120 3.72 9.76 -20.03
C LYS A 120 4.21 11.09 -19.47
N ALA A 121 4.97 11.05 -18.38
CA ALA A 121 5.49 12.23 -17.73
C ALA A 121 6.69 12.79 -18.52
N VAL A 122 6.78 14.11 -18.60
CA VAL A 122 8.01 14.77 -19.04
C VAL A 122 8.96 14.79 -17.85
N VAL A 123 9.93 13.87 -17.82
CA VAL A 123 10.92 13.76 -16.76
C VAL A 123 12.16 14.58 -17.13
N THR A 124 12.52 15.53 -16.28
CA THR A 124 13.74 16.33 -16.42
C THR A 124 14.75 15.92 -15.36
N GLU A 125 15.93 15.46 -15.77
CA GLU A 125 17.05 15.23 -14.86
C GLU A 125 17.66 16.58 -14.45
N VAL A 126 17.85 16.77 -13.15
CA VAL A 126 18.53 17.95 -12.59
C VAL A 126 19.84 17.54 -11.94
N ALA A 127 20.81 18.43 -11.92
CA ALA A 127 22.10 18.16 -11.31
C ALA A 127 21.94 18.03 -9.77
N LYS A 128 22.81 17.25 -9.13
CA LYS A 128 22.71 16.96 -7.68
C LYS A 128 22.81 18.22 -6.82
N ASP A 129 23.49 19.24 -7.30
CA ASP A 129 23.66 20.56 -6.70
C ASP A 129 22.42 21.47 -6.85
N GLU A 130 21.40 21.04 -7.62
CA GLU A 130 20.14 21.75 -7.83
C GLU A 130 18.93 21.08 -7.14
N LEU A 131 19.15 20.00 -6.38
CA LEU A 131 18.14 19.33 -5.53
C LEU A 131 18.08 19.95 -4.12
#